data_AF-A0A8J2M1Z3-F1
#
_entry.id   AF-A0A8J2M1Z3-F1
#
_cell.length_a   1.000
_cell.length_b   1.000
_cell.length_c   1.000
_cell.angle_alpha   90.00
_cell.angle_beta   90.00
_cell.angle_gamma   90.00
#
_symmetry.space_group_name_H-M   'P 1'
#
loop_
_entity.id
_entity.type
_entity.pdbx_description
1 polymer ?
#
loop_
_entity_poly.entity_id
_entity_poly.type
_entity_poly.pdbx_seq_one_letter_code
_entity_poly.pdbx_strand_id
1 'polypeptide(L)'
;MTTKVKAAAYRLIGGSKTVYSADYEEKISLFNNFKKQIEKLIGLTVTLVTDNLATEMKQKISKDIDDSGINKFEKVGQALYKYSSEIEDDSSAVVLKRAKETFDSAGQKHRTFRTNMLEKVQKPMKEWIETNAKHLNKELKSVNNRRDELDCAINKLRKKPDDPELQAIKESAENTFQEELEKTDKLLDDEIKESVRQISNFITTERQFLMGRMSLSLVRSEK
;
A
#
# COMPACT_ATOMS: atom_id res chain seq x y z
N MET A 1 -21.87 30.92 -12.00
CA MET A 1 -22.31 29.56 -11.66
C MET A 1 -22.31 28.72 -12.93
N THR A 2 -21.44 27.71 -13.02
CA THR A 2 -21.54 26.64 -14.01
C THR A 2 -20.96 25.38 -13.38
N THR A 3 -21.78 24.67 -12.61
CA THR A 3 -21.54 23.27 -12.24
C THR A 3 -21.63 22.45 -13.51
N LYS A 4 -20.50 22.34 -14.25
CA LYS A 4 -20.33 21.27 -15.22
C LYS A 4 -20.17 19.99 -14.42
N VAL A 5 -21.28 19.35 -14.05
CA VAL A 5 -21.26 17.93 -13.72
C VAL A 5 -20.93 17.23 -15.04
N LYS A 6 -19.64 17.01 -15.31
CA LYS A 6 -19.22 16.07 -16.34
C LYS A 6 -19.77 14.73 -15.87
N ALA A 7 -20.80 14.21 -16.54
CA ALA A 7 -21.33 12.89 -16.22
C ALA A 7 -20.17 11.87 -16.28
N ALA A 8 -20.04 11.03 -15.24
CA ALA A 8 -18.95 10.06 -15.12
C ALA A 8 -18.92 9.07 -16.29
N ALA A 9 -20.05 8.92 -16.99
CA ALA A 9 -20.16 8.25 -18.28
C ALA A 9 -21.10 9.03 -19.21
N TYR A 10 -20.92 8.87 -20.52
CA TYR A 10 -21.76 9.46 -21.55
C TYR A 10 -21.76 8.58 -22.80
N ARG A 11 -22.69 8.84 -23.72
CA ARG A 11 -22.73 8.18 -25.02
C ARG A 11 -22.41 9.20 -26.12
N LEU A 12 -21.52 8.84 -27.05
CA LEU A 12 -21.26 9.66 -28.23
C LEU A 12 -22.48 9.64 -29.17
N ILE A 13 -22.76 10.76 -29.84
CA ILE A 13 -23.83 10.86 -30.83
C ILE A 13 -23.60 9.80 -31.92
N GLY A 14 -24.62 8.98 -32.19
CA GLY A 14 -24.53 7.84 -33.12
C GLY A 14 -23.78 6.60 -32.58
N GLY A 15 -23.13 6.70 -31.42
CA GLY A 15 -22.34 5.64 -30.81
C GLY A 15 -23.17 4.41 -30.41
N SER A 16 -22.54 3.23 -30.52
CA SER A 16 -23.09 1.95 -30.07
C SER A 16 -22.70 1.57 -28.63
N LYS A 17 -21.82 2.37 -28.01
CA LYS A 17 -21.27 2.14 -26.67
C LYS A 17 -21.32 3.37 -25.79
N THR A 18 -21.50 3.13 -24.51
CA THR A 18 -21.35 4.10 -23.43
C THR A 18 -19.87 4.17 -23.05
N VAL A 19 -19.34 5.37 -22.86
CA VAL A 19 -17.92 5.63 -22.54
C VAL A 19 -17.82 6.39 -21.23
N TYR A 20 -16.73 6.17 -20.49
CA TYR A 20 -16.46 6.93 -19.28
C TYR A 20 -15.94 8.33 -19.62
N SER A 21 -16.13 9.27 -18.70
CA SER A 21 -15.46 10.56 -18.75
C SER A 21 -13.95 10.39 -18.56
N ALA A 22 -13.18 11.26 -19.22
CA ALA A 22 -11.72 11.29 -19.04
C ALA A 22 -11.33 11.40 -17.56
N ASP A 23 -12.06 12.23 -16.80
CA ASP A 23 -11.83 12.44 -15.37
C ASP A 23 -12.04 11.13 -14.56
N TYR A 24 -13.06 10.34 -14.90
CA TYR A 24 -13.30 9.03 -14.25
C TYR A 24 -12.25 7.98 -14.66
N GLU A 25 -11.85 7.94 -15.93
CA GLU A 25 -10.78 7.04 -16.40
C GLU A 25 -9.43 7.40 -15.75
N GLU A 26 -9.12 8.68 -15.62
CA GLU A 26 -7.93 9.17 -14.91
C GLU A 26 -7.97 8.76 -13.44
N LYS A 27 -9.11 8.88 -12.78
CA LYS A 27 -9.30 8.45 -11.38
C LYS A 27 -9.03 6.95 -11.22
N ILE A 28 -9.56 6.10 -12.10
CA ILE A 28 -9.28 4.65 -12.11
C ILE A 28 -7.79 4.38 -12.32
N SER A 29 -7.17 5.09 -13.27
CA SER A 29 -5.74 4.97 -13.57
C SER A 29 -4.87 5.34 -12.35
N LEU A 30 -5.23 6.43 -11.66
CA LEU A 30 -4.56 6.90 -10.46
C LEU A 30 -4.61 5.86 -9.33
N PHE A 31 -5.80 5.30 -9.06
CA PHE A 31 -5.95 4.22 -8.07
C PHE A 31 -5.07 3.01 -8.42
N ASN A 32 -5.09 2.55 -9.68
CA ASN A 32 -4.28 1.41 -10.11
C ASN A 32 -2.77 1.67 -9.99
N ASN A 33 -2.34 2.91 -10.24
CA ASN A 33 -0.96 3.30 -10.01
C ASN A 33 -0.62 3.22 -8.52
N PHE A 34 -1.44 3.81 -7.64
CA PHE A 34 -1.23 3.72 -6.20
C PHE A 34 -1.16 2.28 -5.70
N LYS A 35 -2.10 1.44 -6.12
CA LYS A 35 -2.09 0.00 -5.80
C LYS A 35 -0.75 -0.65 -6.16
N LYS A 36 -0.27 -0.41 -7.39
CA LYS A 36 1.02 -0.95 -7.86
C LYS A 36 2.21 -0.41 -7.07
N GLN A 37 2.18 0.86 -6.66
CA GLN A 37 3.25 1.43 -5.83
C GLN A 37 3.23 0.83 -4.41
N ILE A 38 2.05 0.62 -3.83
CA ILE A 38 1.89 -0.02 -2.51
C ILE A 38 2.41 -1.46 -2.56
N GLU A 39 2.05 -2.23 -3.60
CA GLU A 39 2.59 -3.59 -3.80
C GLU A 39 4.13 -3.62 -3.85
N LYS A 40 4.75 -2.65 -4.54
CA LYS A 40 6.21 -2.50 -4.55
C LYS A 40 6.77 -2.12 -3.19
N LEU A 41 6.14 -1.18 -2.48
CA LEU A 41 6.55 -0.74 -1.14
C LEU A 41 6.51 -1.88 -0.12
N ILE A 42 5.50 -2.76 -0.20
CA ILE A 42 5.42 -3.97 0.64
C ILE A 42 6.68 -4.83 0.45
N GLY A 43 7.10 -5.03 -0.80
CA GLY A 43 8.31 -5.81 -1.14
C GLY A 43 9.59 -5.14 -0.64
N LEU A 44 9.75 -3.84 -0.91
CA LEU A 44 10.91 -3.05 -0.46
C LEU A 44 11.02 -3.00 1.06
N THR A 45 9.88 -2.94 1.77
CA THR A 45 9.86 -2.93 3.23
C THR A 45 10.46 -4.20 3.81
N VAL A 46 10.21 -5.38 3.21
CA VAL A 46 10.86 -6.63 3.65
C VAL A 46 12.36 -6.52 3.46
N THR A 47 12.81 -6.19 2.25
CA THR A 47 14.23 -6.10 1.92
C THR A 47 14.96 -5.12 2.84
N LEU A 48 14.33 -4.00 3.22
CA LEU A 48 14.91 -2.99 4.10
C LEU A 48 15.16 -3.50 5.53
N VAL A 49 14.28 -4.37 6.05
CA VAL A 49 14.28 -4.77 7.46
C VAL A 49 14.84 -6.18 7.70
N THR A 50 15.18 -6.91 6.65
CA THR A 50 15.81 -8.23 6.73
C THR A 50 17.30 -8.18 6.46
N ASP A 51 18.09 -8.82 7.33
CA ASP A 51 19.56 -8.81 7.26
C ASP A 51 20.14 -9.84 6.29
N ASN A 52 19.35 -10.80 5.79
CA ASN A 52 19.81 -11.81 4.84
C ASN A 52 18.65 -12.38 4.00
N LEU A 53 19.02 -12.98 2.86
CA LEU A 53 18.09 -13.52 1.86
C LEU A 53 17.17 -14.65 2.41
N ALA A 54 17.66 -15.46 3.36
CA ALA A 54 16.87 -16.55 3.94
C ALA A 54 15.74 -16.02 4.84
N THR A 55 16.02 -14.98 5.62
CA THR A 55 15.03 -14.24 6.40
C THR A 55 14.06 -13.49 5.47
N GLU A 56 14.56 -12.89 4.40
CA GLU A 56 13.73 -12.22 3.38
C GLU A 56 12.74 -13.20 2.73
N MET A 57 13.21 -14.37 2.31
CA MET A 57 12.36 -15.44 1.74
C MET A 57 11.32 -15.93 2.74
N LYS A 58 11.71 -16.17 4.01
CA LYS A 58 10.76 -16.53 5.07
C LYS A 58 9.69 -15.47 5.29
N GLN A 59 10.03 -14.19 5.27
CA GLN A 59 9.05 -13.10 5.45
C GLN A 59 8.18 -12.82 4.23
N LYS A 60 8.65 -13.17 3.02
CA LYS A 60 7.83 -13.14 1.81
C LYS A 60 6.79 -14.26 1.78
N ILE A 61 7.12 -15.43 2.36
CA ILE A 61 6.29 -16.65 2.30
C ILE A 61 5.42 -16.83 3.55
N SER A 62 5.92 -16.46 4.74
CA SER A 62 5.26 -16.68 6.02
C SER A 62 4.43 -15.47 6.46
N LYS A 63 3.27 -15.74 7.07
CA LYS A 63 2.47 -14.75 7.80
C LYS A 63 3.02 -14.42 9.19
N ASP A 64 3.93 -15.26 9.70
CA ASP A 64 4.53 -15.10 11.03
C ASP A 64 5.87 -14.36 10.97
N ILE A 65 5.98 -13.33 11.81
CA ILE A 65 7.15 -12.44 11.95
C ILE A 65 8.18 -13.06 12.92
N ASP A 66 8.31 -14.39 12.97
CA ASP A 66 9.22 -14.99 13.94
C ASP A 66 10.64 -15.11 13.38
N ASP A 67 11.44 -14.08 13.67
CA ASP A 67 12.89 -14.11 13.51
C ASP A 67 13.55 -13.77 14.85
N SER A 68 13.61 -14.80 15.69
CA SER A 68 14.29 -14.80 16.99
C SER A 68 15.82 -14.81 16.88
N GLY A 69 16.37 -14.78 15.66
CA GLY A 69 17.81 -14.77 15.40
C GLY A 69 18.52 -13.52 15.92
N ILE A 70 19.80 -13.68 16.26
CA ILE A 70 20.69 -12.57 16.62
C ILE A 70 20.97 -11.70 15.37
N ASN A 71 20.72 -10.40 15.44
CA ASN A 71 20.88 -9.50 14.29
C ASN A 71 22.35 -9.12 14.06
N LYS A 72 22.65 -8.47 12.92
CA LYS A 72 24.04 -8.13 12.55
C LYS A 72 24.77 -7.27 13.58
N PHE A 73 24.08 -6.36 14.26
CA PHE A 73 24.70 -5.50 15.28
C PHE A 73 25.04 -6.30 16.53
N GLU A 74 24.11 -7.12 17.01
CA GLU A 74 24.32 -8.01 18.15
C GLU A 74 25.44 -9.02 17.87
N LYS A 75 25.55 -9.54 16.63
CA LYS A 75 26.67 -10.41 16.22
C LYS A 75 28.02 -9.72 16.37
N VAL A 76 28.13 -8.46 15.93
CA VAL A 76 29.36 -7.67 16.09
C VAL A 76 29.65 -7.43 17.56
N GLY A 77 28.64 -7.07 18.36
CA GLY A 77 28.79 -6.90 19.81
C GLY A 77 29.33 -8.16 20.49
N GLN A 78 28.77 -9.33 20.18
CA GLN A 78 29.24 -10.61 20.72
C GLN A 78 30.69 -10.92 20.31
N ALA A 79 31.07 -10.63 19.06
CA ALA A 79 32.44 -10.82 18.60
C ALA A 79 33.42 -9.92 19.37
N LEU A 80 33.10 -8.62 19.54
CA LEU A 80 33.93 -7.68 20.30
C LEU A 80 34.08 -8.11 21.77
N TYR A 81 33.00 -8.59 22.38
CA TYR A 81 33.04 -9.12 23.74
C TYR A 81 33.94 -10.34 23.87
N LYS A 82 33.87 -11.28 22.91
CA LYS A 82 34.75 -12.44 22.87
C LYS A 82 36.21 -12.00 22.79
N TYR A 83 36.57 -11.13 21.84
CA TYR A 83 37.93 -10.60 21.71
C TYR A 83 38.40 -9.89 22.98
N SER A 84 37.53 -9.14 23.67
CA SER A 84 37.89 -8.46 24.92
C SER A 84 38.31 -9.40 26.04
N SER A 85 37.97 -10.69 25.96
CA SER A 85 38.30 -11.70 26.95
C SER A 85 39.56 -12.48 26.59
N GLU A 86 40.09 -12.27 25.38
CA GLU A 86 41.26 -12.97 24.82
C GLU A 86 42.51 -12.07 24.76
N ILE A 87 42.36 -10.75 25.02
CA ILE A 87 43.46 -9.79 25.00
C ILE A 87 44.00 -9.52 26.41
N GLU A 88 45.32 -9.38 26.52
CA GLU A 88 46.02 -9.15 27.80
C GLU A 88 45.98 -7.69 28.27
N ASP A 89 45.79 -6.74 27.35
CA ASP A 89 45.68 -5.32 27.69
C ASP A 89 44.31 -4.99 28.26
N ASP A 90 44.25 -4.83 29.58
CA ASP A 90 43.05 -4.46 30.34
C ASP A 90 42.39 -3.17 29.82
N SER A 91 43.17 -2.21 29.32
CA SER A 91 42.64 -0.93 28.85
C SER A 91 41.84 -1.11 27.55
N SER A 92 42.39 -1.83 26.57
CA SER A 92 41.69 -2.21 25.34
C SER A 92 40.52 -3.17 25.60
N ALA A 93 40.65 -4.09 26.57
CA ALA A 93 39.57 -5.01 26.95
C ALA A 93 38.33 -4.25 27.43
N VAL A 94 38.51 -3.22 28.26
CA VAL A 94 37.42 -2.36 28.73
C VAL A 94 36.75 -1.61 27.58
N VAL A 95 37.52 -1.10 26.62
CA VAL A 95 36.97 -0.40 25.44
C VAL A 95 36.10 -1.35 24.60
N LEU A 96 36.56 -2.56 24.34
CA LEU A 96 35.81 -3.56 23.58
C LEU A 96 34.51 -3.99 24.28
N LYS A 97 34.54 -4.13 25.62
CA LYS A 97 33.33 -4.39 26.42
C LYS A 97 32.32 -3.24 26.31
N ARG A 98 32.75 -1.99 26.36
CA ARG A 98 31.87 -0.82 26.14
C ARG A 98 31.33 -0.74 24.70
N ALA A 99 32.14 -1.15 23.72
CA ALA A 99 31.72 -1.20 22.33
C ALA A 99 30.56 -2.20 22.14
N LYS A 100 30.60 -3.36 22.81
CA LYS A 100 29.49 -4.33 22.84
C LYS A 100 28.17 -3.66 23.26
N GLU A 101 28.17 -2.91 24.36
CA GLU A 101 26.95 -2.22 24.85
C GLU A 101 26.36 -1.27 23.80
N THR A 102 27.21 -0.57 23.04
CA THR A 102 26.78 0.28 21.93
C THR A 102 26.14 -0.54 20.80
N PHE A 103 26.72 -1.69 20.46
CA PHE A 103 26.18 -2.61 19.45
C PHE A 103 24.88 -3.29 19.90
N ASP A 104 24.75 -3.66 21.17
CA ASP A 104 23.52 -4.21 21.73
C ASP A 104 22.38 -3.17 21.69
N SER A 105 22.68 -1.90 22.03
CA SER A 105 21.71 -0.79 21.89
C SER A 105 21.28 -0.58 20.42
N ALA A 106 22.23 -0.65 19.49
CA ALA A 106 21.93 -0.57 18.06
C ALA A 106 21.08 -1.76 17.58
N GLY A 107 21.35 -2.97 18.08
CA GLY A 107 20.59 -4.18 17.83
C GLY A 107 19.13 -4.05 18.29
N GLN A 108 18.91 -3.56 19.51
CA GLN A 108 17.55 -3.33 20.03
C GLN A 108 16.78 -2.30 19.19
N LYS A 109 17.43 -1.19 18.82
CA LYS A 109 16.82 -0.19 17.92
C LYS A 109 16.47 -0.78 16.55
N HIS A 110 17.32 -1.65 16.01
CA HIS A 110 17.04 -2.34 14.77
C HIS A 110 15.84 -3.30 14.89
N ARG A 111 15.73 -4.05 16.00
CA ARG A 111 14.56 -4.90 16.28
C ARG A 111 13.29 -4.07 16.33
N THR A 112 13.28 -2.97 17.08
CA THR A 112 12.10 -2.07 17.17
C THR A 112 11.73 -1.49 15.80
N PHE A 113 12.71 -1.06 15.00
CA PHE A 113 12.47 -0.56 13.66
C PHE A 113 11.81 -1.61 12.77
N ARG A 114 12.38 -2.82 12.74
CA ARG A 114 11.84 -3.94 11.99
C ARG A 114 10.40 -4.25 12.40
N THR A 115 10.13 -4.39 13.69
CA THR A 115 8.77 -4.66 14.19
C THR A 115 7.80 -3.56 13.77
N ASN A 116 8.17 -2.28 13.91
CA ASN A 116 7.31 -1.17 13.49
C ASN A 116 7.04 -1.18 11.98
N MET A 117 8.05 -1.41 11.14
CA MET A 117 7.88 -1.48 9.69
C MET A 117 7.00 -2.66 9.26
N LEU A 118 7.10 -3.80 9.95
CA LEU A 118 6.26 -4.96 9.59
C LEU A 118 4.82 -4.78 10.08
N GLU A 119 4.62 -4.41 11.34
CA GLU A 119 3.28 -4.34 11.94
C GLU A 119 2.50 -3.07 11.57
N LYS A 120 3.16 -1.91 11.49
CA LYS A 120 2.47 -0.62 11.29
C LYS A 120 2.43 -0.14 9.85
N VAL A 121 3.26 -0.73 8.99
CA VAL A 121 3.38 -0.33 7.58
C VAL A 121 3.05 -1.49 6.67
N GLN A 122 3.83 -2.57 6.71
CA GLN A 122 3.66 -3.67 5.76
C GLN A 122 2.30 -4.36 5.90
N LYS A 123 1.93 -4.72 7.13
CA LYS A 123 0.69 -5.47 7.39
C LYS A 123 -0.57 -4.67 6.98
N PRO A 124 -0.77 -3.40 7.38
CA PRO A 124 -1.88 -2.59 6.89
C PRO A 124 -1.93 -2.46 5.36
N MET A 125 -0.77 -2.32 4.70
CA MET A 125 -0.71 -2.28 3.24
C MET A 125 -1.14 -3.60 2.61
N LYS A 126 -0.70 -4.75 3.16
CA LYS A 126 -1.12 -6.09 2.70
C LYS A 126 -2.61 -6.30 2.90
N GLU A 127 -3.13 -5.96 4.08
CA GLU A 127 -4.56 -6.06 4.40
C GLU A 127 -5.38 -5.24 3.40
N TRP A 128 -5.01 -3.98 3.17
CA TRP A 128 -5.68 -3.10 2.22
C TRP A 128 -5.70 -3.66 0.78
N ILE A 129 -4.59 -4.25 0.32
CA ILE A 129 -4.51 -4.90 -0.99
C ILE A 129 -5.48 -6.10 -1.07
N GLU A 130 -5.49 -6.94 -0.04
CA GLU A 130 -6.27 -8.18 -0.01
C GLU A 130 -7.77 -7.96 0.19
N THR A 131 -8.17 -6.87 0.86
CA THR A 131 -9.57 -6.53 1.15
C THR A 131 -10.09 -5.43 0.25
N ASN A 132 -9.71 -4.18 0.53
CA ASN A 132 -10.30 -2.97 -0.01
C ASN A 132 -10.03 -2.82 -1.50
N ALA A 133 -8.77 -2.92 -1.90
CA ALA A 133 -8.39 -2.82 -3.31
C ALA A 133 -9.02 -3.94 -4.14
N LYS A 134 -9.15 -5.15 -3.58
CA LYS A 134 -9.81 -6.28 -4.23
C LYS A 134 -11.32 -6.06 -4.36
N HIS A 135 -11.97 -5.50 -3.34
CA HIS A 135 -13.39 -5.16 -3.36
C HIS A 135 -13.68 -4.10 -4.42
N LEU A 136 -12.94 -2.98 -4.44
CA LEU A 136 -13.10 -1.96 -5.47
C LEU A 136 -12.91 -2.50 -6.89
N ASN A 137 -11.96 -3.40 -7.10
CA ASN A 137 -11.78 -4.08 -8.40
C ASN A 137 -12.99 -4.94 -8.80
N LYS A 138 -13.76 -5.48 -7.85
CA LYS A 138 -15.02 -6.20 -8.14
C LYS A 138 -16.11 -5.21 -8.53
N GLU A 139 -16.28 -4.13 -7.78
CA GLU A 139 -17.28 -3.10 -8.08
C GLU A 139 -17.03 -2.46 -9.47
N LEU A 140 -15.77 -2.14 -9.80
CA LEU A 140 -15.40 -1.64 -11.13
C LEU A 140 -15.74 -2.63 -12.26
N LYS A 141 -15.60 -3.95 -12.03
CA LYS A 141 -16.04 -4.96 -13.00
C LYS A 141 -17.57 -5.00 -13.11
N SER A 142 -18.26 -4.85 -11.99
CA SER A 142 -19.72 -4.84 -11.94
C SER A 142 -20.31 -3.64 -12.70
N VAL A 143 -19.75 -2.43 -12.52
CA VAL A 143 -20.11 -1.23 -13.32
C VAL A 143 -19.92 -1.48 -14.82
N ASN A 144 -18.82 -2.12 -15.22
CA ASN A 144 -18.60 -2.46 -16.63
C ASN A 144 -19.65 -3.43 -17.17
N ASN A 145 -20.08 -4.42 -16.38
CA ASN A 145 -21.15 -5.33 -16.78
C ASN A 145 -22.48 -4.58 -16.96
N ARG A 146 -22.84 -3.68 -16.03
CA ARG A 146 -24.05 -2.84 -16.15
C ARG A 146 -24.02 -1.91 -17.35
N ARG A 147 -22.85 -1.35 -17.64
CA ARG A 147 -22.63 -0.56 -18.86
C ARG A 147 -22.93 -1.39 -20.11
N ASP A 148 -22.43 -2.62 -20.16
CA ASP A 148 -22.65 -3.52 -21.30
C ASP A 148 -24.13 -3.94 -21.42
N GLU A 149 -24.84 -4.13 -20.29
CA GLU A 149 -26.30 -4.36 -20.24
C GLU A 149 -27.08 -3.15 -20.79
N LEU A 150 -26.73 -1.93 -20.36
CA LEU A 150 -27.30 -0.68 -20.84
C LEU A 150 -27.07 -0.52 -22.36
N ASP A 151 -25.86 -0.80 -22.84
CA ASP A 151 -25.53 -0.76 -24.26
C ASP A 151 -26.37 -1.76 -25.07
N CYS A 152 -26.59 -2.96 -24.54
CA CYS A 152 -27.47 -3.96 -25.15
C CYS A 152 -28.92 -3.47 -25.22
N ALA A 153 -29.45 -2.90 -24.13
CA ALA A 153 -30.81 -2.38 -24.07
C ALA A 153 -31.04 -1.25 -25.08
N ILE A 154 -30.13 -0.27 -25.12
CA ILE A 154 -30.18 0.86 -26.07
C ILE A 154 -30.12 0.35 -27.52
N ASN A 155 -29.23 -0.60 -27.82
CA ASN A 155 -29.07 -1.13 -29.18
C ASN A 155 -30.28 -1.97 -29.63
N LYS A 156 -30.97 -2.66 -28.70
CA LYS A 156 -32.25 -3.34 -28.98
C LYS A 156 -33.36 -2.34 -29.27
N LEU A 157 -33.52 -1.32 -28.42
CA LEU A 157 -34.52 -0.25 -28.60
C LEU A 157 -34.31 0.50 -29.92
N ARG A 158 -33.06 0.75 -30.33
CA ARG A 158 -32.76 1.38 -31.64
C ARG A 158 -33.37 0.64 -32.84
N LYS A 159 -33.54 -0.69 -32.75
CA LYS A 159 -34.15 -1.49 -33.82
C LYS A 159 -35.67 -1.45 -33.81
N LYS A 160 -36.28 -1.11 -32.68
CA LYS A 160 -37.74 -1.04 -32.46
C LYS A 160 -38.06 0.13 -31.53
N PRO A 161 -38.01 1.39 -32.03
CA PRO A 161 -38.07 2.57 -31.18
C PRO A 161 -39.39 2.74 -30.42
N ASP A 162 -40.49 2.27 -31.00
CA ASP A 162 -41.84 2.43 -30.47
C ASP A 162 -42.27 1.26 -29.55
N ASP A 163 -41.34 0.38 -29.17
CA ASP A 163 -41.61 -0.77 -28.32
C ASP A 163 -41.58 -0.36 -26.82
N PRO A 164 -42.74 -0.30 -26.14
CA PRO A 164 -42.82 0.20 -24.76
C PRO A 164 -42.10 -0.72 -23.76
N GLU A 165 -41.98 -2.02 -24.05
CA GLU A 165 -41.27 -2.97 -23.19
C GLU A 165 -39.76 -2.72 -23.26
N LEU A 166 -39.23 -2.51 -24.47
CA LEU A 166 -37.82 -2.17 -24.66
C LEU A 166 -37.46 -0.80 -24.05
N GLN A 167 -38.40 0.14 -24.04
CA GLN A 167 -38.22 1.44 -23.40
C GLN A 167 -38.10 1.29 -21.87
N ALA A 168 -38.99 0.51 -21.25
CA ALA A 168 -38.92 0.22 -19.82
C ALA A 168 -37.63 -0.52 -19.43
N ILE A 169 -37.18 -1.48 -20.26
CA ILE A 169 -35.90 -2.19 -20.04
C ILE A 169 -34.71 -1.23 -20.11
N LYS A 170 -34.70 -0.29 -21.07
CA LYS A 170 -33.64 0.73 -21.18
C LYS A 170 -33.59 1.62 -19.95
N GLU A 171 -34.74 2.11 -19.47
CA GLU A 171 -34.82 2.97 -18.28
C GLU A 171 -34.34 2.24 -17.03
N SER A 172 -34.74 0.98 -16.85
CA SER A 172 -34.28 0.13 -15.74
C SER A 172 -32.76 -0.09 -15.78
N ALA A 173 -32.20 -0.40 -16.96
CA ALA A 173 -30.76 -0.59 -17.13
C ALA A 173 -29.97 0.71 -16.90
N GLU A 174 -30.50 1.86 -17.31
CA GLU A 174 -29.88 3.16 -17.10
C GLU A 174 -29.84 3.54 -15.62
N ASN A 175 -30.95 3.36 -14.90
CA ASN A 175 -31.01 3.60 -13.46
C ASN A 175 -30.03 2.71 -12.71
N THR A 176 -30.02 1.40 -13.02
CA THR A 176 -29.11 0.44 -12.38
C THR A 176 -27.64 0.80 -12.65
N PHE A 177 -27.30 1.15 -13.88
CA PHE A 177 -25.95 1.59 -14.23
C PHE A 177 -25.55 2.87 -13.49
N GLN A 178 -26.42 3.87 -13.44
CA GLN A 178 -26.15 5.14 -12.79
C GLN A 178 -25.94 4.98 -11.28
N GLU A 179 -26.81 4.22 -10.61
CA GLU A 179 -26.68 3.93 -9.17
C GLU A 179 -25.36 3.23 -8.86
N GLU A 180 -25.00 2.22 -9.66
CA GLU A 180 -23.78 1.44 -9.45
C GLU A 180 -22.51 2.24 -9.76
N LEU A 181 -22.57 3.11 -10.78
CA LEU A 181 -21.50 4.04 -11.13
C LEU A 181 -21.26 5.06 -10.00
N GLU A 182 -22.31 5.70 -9.49
CA GLU A 182 -22.19 6.68 -8.40
C GLU A 182 -21.66 6.06 -7.10
N LYS A 183 -22.13 4.86 -6.76
CA LYS A 183 -21.64 4.10 -5.60
C LYS A 183 -20.15 3.79 -5.76
N THR A 184 -19.75 3.31 -6.94
CA THR A 184 -18.36 2.91 -7.21
C THR A 184 -17.43 4.12 -7.30
N ASP A 185 -17.89 5.25 -7.83
CA ASP A 185 -17.11 6.49 -7.91
C ASP A 185 -16.78 7.05 -6.51
N LYS A 186 -17.74 7.01 -5.59
CA LYS A 186 -17.51 7.37 -4.17
C LYS A 186 -16.52 6.42 -3.51
N LEU A 187 -16.68 5.12 -3.71
CA LEU A 187 -15.73 4.12 -3.18
C LEU A 187 -14.33 4.37 -3.73
N LEU A 188 -14.20 4.69 -5.02
CA LEU A 188 -12.92 4.98 -5.66
C LEU A 188 -12.23 6.20 -5.03
N ASP A 189 -12.97 7.27 -4.71
CA ASP A 189 -12.42 8.42 -3.98
C ASP A 189 -11.89 8.06 -2.59
N ASP A 190 -12.65 7.27 -1.84
CA ASP A 190 -12.26 6.88 -0.50
C ASP A 190 -11.04 5.96 -0.50
N GLU A 191 -10.95 5.05 -1.47
CA GLU A 191 -9.78 4.17 -1.60
C GLU A 191 -8.53 4.89 -2.11
N ILE A 192 -8.67 5.97 -2.90
CA ILE A 192 -7.53 6.83 -3.26
C ILE A 192 -7.01 7.57 -2.01
N LYS A 193 -7.89 8.12 -1.16
CA LYS A 193 -7.47 8.76 0.10
C LYS A 193 -6.79 7.76 1.02
N GLU A 194 -7.33 6.54 1.12
CA GLU A 194 -6.73 5.48 1.92
C GLU A 194 -5.35 5.08 1.38
N SER A 195 -5.19 4.97 0.06
CA SER A 195 -3.89 4.72 -0.57
C SER A 195 -2.83 5.77 -0.17
N VAL A 196 -3.22 7.05 -0.17
CA VAL A 196 -2.33 8.15 0.26
C VAL A 196 -2.00 8.05 1.74
N ARG A 197 -2.96 7.66 2.59
CA ARG A 197 -2.74 7.43 4.02
C ARG A 197 -1.70 6.33 4.26
N GLN A 198 -1.81 5.20 3.55
CA GLN A 198 -0.85 4.10 3.65
C GLN A 198 0.58 4.54 3.29
N ILE A 199 0.74 5.28 2.20
CA ILE A 199 2.05 5.83 1.79
C ILE A 199 2.58 6.84 2.82
N SER A 200 1.72 7.70 3.36
CA SER A 200 2.10 8.69 4.38
C SER A 200 2.58 8.03 5.68
N ASN A 201 1.95 6.92 6.07
CA ASN A 201 2.36 6.12 7.23
C ASN A 201 3.75 5.50 7.06
N PHE A 202 4.06 5.00 5.85
CA PHE A 202 5.41 4.53 5.51
C PHE A 202 6.45 5.63 5.74
N ILE A 203 6.25 6.81 5.12
CA ILE A 203 7.20 7.93 5.19
C ILE A 203 7.40 8.39 6.63
N THR A 204 6.31 8.47 7.41
CA THR A 204 6.37 8.90 8.81
C THR A 204 7.14 7.93 9.68
N THR A 205 6.93 6.62 9.49
CA THR A 205 7.62 5.56 10.25
C THR A 205 9.11 5.53 9.94
N GLU A 206 9.48 5.67 8.67
CA GLU A 206 10.88 5.79 8.24
C GLU A 206 11.54 7.04 8.84
N ARG A 207 10.87 8.19 8.77
CA ARG A 207 11.37 9.45 9.32
C ARG A 207 11.59 9.37 10.84
N GLN A 208 10.69 8.74 11.59
CA GLN A 208 10.85 8.56 13.04
C GLN A 208 12.11 7.75 13.38
N PHE A 209 12.42 6.72 12.60
CA PHE A 209 13.65 5.96 12.78
C PHE A 209 14.90 6.79 12.46
N LEU A 210 14.90 7.52 11.35
CA LEU A 210 16.02 8.38 10.96
C LEU A 210 16.26 9.52 11.96
N MET A 211 15.21 10.18 12.45
CA MET A 211 15.35 11.23 13.46
C MET A 211 15.81 10.65 14.81
N GLY A 212 15.32 9.46 15.20
CA GLY A 212 15.84 8.75 16.36
C GLY A 212 17.34 8.44 16.28
N ARG A 213 17.90 8.27 15.07
CA ARG A 213 19.35 8.16 14.84
C ARG A 213 20.09 9.49 14.98
N MET A 214 19.52 10.59 14.50
CA MET A 214 20.15 11.93 14.58
C MET A 214 20.22 12.48 16.02
N SER A 215 19.24 12.20 16.87
CA SER A 215 19.27 12.62 18.27
C SER A 215 20.41 11.94 19.07
N LEU A 216 20.83 10.74 18.67
CA LEU A 216 21.97 10.04 19.29
C LEU A 216 23.33 10.59 18.86
N SER A 217 23.44 11.15 17.66
CA SER A 217 24.67 11.84 17.23
C SER A 217 24.88 13.18 17.92
N LEU A 218 23.80 13.91 18.26
CA LEU A 218 23.89 15.20 18.93
C LEU A 218 24.20 15.07 20.43
N VAL A 219 23.61 14.11 21.14
CA VAL A 219 23.90 13.89 22.58
C VAL A 219 25.34 13.38 22.83
N ARG A 220 26.01 12.84 21.80
CA ARG A 220 27.42 12.41 21.89
C ARG A 220 28.44 13.49 21.50
N SER A 221 28.04 14.64 20.95
CA SER A 221 28.98 15.74 20.66
C SER A 221 29.05 16.78 21.79
N GLU A 222 28.24 16.64 22.85
CA GLU A 222 28.18 17.55 24.00
C GLU A 222 28.78 16.94 25.29
N LYS A 223 29.51 15.82 25.20
CA LYS A 223 30.29 15.23 26.30
C LYS A 223 31.70 14.90 25.83
#